data_AF-A0A4R2DB97-F1
#
_entry.id   AF-A0A4R2DB97-F1
#
_cell.length_a   1.000
_cell.length_b   1.000
_cell.length_c   1.000
_cell.angle_alpha   90.00
_cell.angle_beta   90.00
_cell.angle_gamma   90.00
#
_symmetry.space_group_name_H-M   'P 1'
#
loop_
_entity.id
_entity.type
_entity.pdbx_description
1 polymer ?
#
loop_
_entity_poly.entity_id
_entity_poly.type
_entity_poly.pdbx_seq_one_letter_code
_entity_poly.pdbx_strand_id
1 'polypeptide(L)'
;MCASAPSFTAEVKAHAEARQGPSVPAPASRNPSTTLPGGQFLGMIEDKAARYGRTVVKVDKFFPSSQTCLVCGRADGKNPLSIRSWSCPCGAVHDRDLNAARNILAAGRGRGETPVERR
;
A
#
# COMPACT_ATOMS: atom_id res chain seq x y z
N MET A 1 38.05 -37.46 -20.86
CA MET A 1 36.63 -37.07 -20.65
C MET A 1 36.57 -36.24 -19.37
N CYS A 2 36.63 -34.91 -19.48
CA CYS A 2 36.23 -33.95 -18.44
C CYS A 2 35.59 -32.79 -19.20
N ALA A 3 34.30 -32.56 -18.96
CA ALA A 3 33.48 -31.61 -19.69
C ALA A 3 33.81 -30.18 -19.29
N SER A 4 34.06 -29.33 -20.28
CA SER A 4 34.19 -27.89 -20.13
C SER A 4 32.81 -27.28 -19.83
N ALA A 5 32.68 -26.56 -18.73
CA ALA A 5 31.50 -25.75 -18.44
C ALA A 5 31.62 -24.39 -19.16
N PRO A 6 30.60 -23.93 -19.91
CA PRO A 6 30.56 -22.55 -20.35
C PRO A 6 30.01 -21.64 -19.24
N SER A 7 30.81 -20.62 -18.89
CA SER A 7 30.40 -19.46 -18.09
C SER A 7 29.21 -18.75 -18.75
N PHE A 8 28.09 -18.64 -18.04
CA PHE A 8 26.94 -17.83 -18.45
C PHE A 8 27.04 -16.46 -17.78
N THR A 9 27.61 -15.47 -18.47
CA THR A 9 27.49 -14.07 -18.09
C THR A 9 26.13 -13.55 -18.59
N ALA A 10 25.15 -13.46 -17.70
CA ALA A 10 23.87 -12.83 -18.01
C ALA A 10 23.99 -11.31 -17.78
N GLU A 11 24.24 -10.56 -18.86
CA GLU A 11 24.07 -9.11 -18.88
C GLU A 11 22.57 -8.78 -18.83
N VAL A 12 22.08 -8.29 -17.69
CA VAL A 12 20.72 -7.75 -17.59
C VAL A 12 20.71 -6.34 -18.16
N LYS A 13 20.49 -6.26 -19.47
CA LYS A 13 20.23 -4.99 -20.17
C LYS A 13 18.83 -4.50 -19.78
N ALA A 14 18.74 -3.71 -18.73
CA ALA A 14 17.51 -3.01 -18.35
C ALA A 14 17.21 -1.91 -19.38
N HIS A 15 16.48 -2.28 -20.45
CA HIS A 15 15.81 -1.31 -21.30
C HIS A 15 14.64 -0.70 -20.52
N ALA A 16 14.90 0.37 -19.77
CA ALA A 16 13.87 1.25 -19.24
C ALA A 16 13.33 2.12 -20.38
N GLU A 17 12.54 1.52 -21.27
CA GLU A 17 11.73 2.29 -22.22
C GLU A 17 10.57 2.92 -21.46
N ALA A 18 10.63 4.24 -21.30
CA ALA A 18 9.53 5.05 -20.83
C ALA A 18 8.36 4.92 -21.80
N ARG A 19 7.47 3.94 -21.54
CA ARG A 19 6.20 3.82 -22.26
C ARG A 19 5.36 5.06 -21.92
N GLN A 20 5.31 5.98 -22.87
CA GLN A 20 4.31 7.05 -22.91
C GLN A 20 2.93 6.39 -22.88
N GLY A 21 2.27 6.46 -21.73
CA GLY A 21 0.87 6.06 -21.60
C GLY A 21 -0.01 6.90 -22.53
N PRO A 22 -1.21 6.41 -22.89
CA PRO A 22 -2.13 7.18 -23.72
C PRO A 22 -2.40 8.55 -23.08
N SER A 23 -2.33 9.61 -23.89
CA SER A 23 -2.70 10.96 -23.47
C SER A 23 -4.19 11.01 -23.16
N VAL A 24 -4.54 10.78 -21.89
CA VAL A 24 -5.93 10.91 -21.43
C VAL A 24 -6.27 12.40 -21.38
N PRO A 25 -7.34 12.87 -22.05
CA PRO A 25 -7.76 14.26 -21.96
C PRO A 25 -8.10 14.61 -20.51
N ALA A 26 -7.73 15.83 -20.10
CA ALA A 26 -8.00 16.34 -18.76
C ALA A 26 -9.50 16.20 -18.43
N PRO A 27 -9.87 15.75 -17.21
CA PRO A 27 -11.28 15.66 -16.86
C PRO A 27 -11.91 17.06 -16.90
N ALA A 28 -13.03 17.18 -17.60
CA ALA A 28 -13.81 18.41 -17.68
C ALA A 28 -14.18 18.90 -16.27
N SER A 29 -13.98 20.20 -16.05
CA SER A 29 -14.19 20.89 -14.78
C SER A 29 -15.55 20.55 -14.14
N ARG A 30 -15.53 19.93 -12.97
CA ARG A 30 -16.68 19.89 -12.05
C ARG A 30 -16.25 20.49 -10.71
N ASN A 31 -17.05 21.44 -10.25
CA ASN A 31 -16.74 22.38 -9.18
C ASN A 31 -16.45 21.68 -7.83
N PRO A 32 -15.40 22.05 -7.09
CA PRO A 32 -15.03 21.42 -5.82
C PRO A 32 -15.78 22.07 -4.66
N SER A 33 -17.04 21.70 -4.44
CA SER A 33 -17.66 21.91 -3.13
C SER A 33 -17.47 20.63 -2.30
N THR A 34 -16.30 20.50 -1.67
CA THR A 34 -16.09 19.45 -0.66
C THR A 34 -15.17 19.97 0.43
N THR A 35 -15.82 20.34 1.53
CA THR A 35 -15.32 20.75 2.85
C THR A 35 -14.06 19.99 3.32
N LEU A 36 -13.17 20.66 4.06
CA LEU A 36 -11.84 20.17 4.49
C LEU A 36 -11.74 19.86 6.00
N PRO A 37 -10.75 19.09 6.51
CA PRO A 37 -9.48 18.67 5.90
C PRO A 37 -9.31 17.15 5.70
N GLY A 38 -8.63 16.78 4.60
CA GLY A 38 -8.44 15.39 4.11
C GLY A 38 -8.95 15.20 2.67
N GLY A 39 -9.97 15.97 2.28
CA GLY A 39 -10.55 15.92 0.92
C GLY A 39 -9.59 16.42 -0.17
N GLN A 40 -8.82 17.48 0.08
CA GLN A 40 -7.87 18.01 -0.91
C GLN A 40 -6.76 17.01 -1.27
N PHE A 41 -6.16 16.35 -0.28
CA PHE A 41 -5.07 15.40 -0.53
C PHE A 41 -5.56 14.15 -1.27
N LEU A 42 -6.72 13.62 -0.88
CA LEU A 42 -7.35 12.51 -1.59
C LEU A 42 -7.72 12.91 -3.03
N GLY A 43 -8.25 14.11 -3.25
CA GLY A 43 -8.51 14.65 -4.58
C GLY A 43 -7.25 14.70 -5.44
N MET A 44 -6.13 15.19 -4.89
CA MET A 44 -4.84 15.19 -5.60
C MET A 44 -4.35 13.77 -5.96
N ILE A 45 -4.59 12.77 -5.10
CA ILE A 45 -4.24 11.38 -5.39
C ILE A 45 -5.13 10.82 -6.49
N GLU A 46 -6.45 11.04 -6.41
CA GLU A 46 -7.41 10.61 -7.41
C GLU A 46 -7.12 11.24 -8.78
N ASP A 47 -6.84 12.54 -8.81
CA ASP A 47 -6.46 13.28 -10.01
C ASP A 47 -5.19 12.70 -10.65
N LYS A 48 -4.15 12.45 -9.84
CA LYS A 48 -2.91 11.84 -10.34
C LYS A 48 -3.15 10.42 -10.82
N ALA A 49 -3.91 9.62 -10.09
CA ALA A 49 -4.22 8.25 -10.47
C ALA A 49 -4.98 8.21 -11.81
N ALA A 50 -5.98 9.08 -11.99
CA ALA A 50 -6.71 9.22 -13.24
C ALA A 50 -5.77 9.60 -14.40
N ARG A 51 -4.85 10.56 -14.21
CA ARG A 51 -3.85 10.95 -15.22
C ARG A 51 -2.95 9.80 -15.68
N TYR A 52 -2.66 8.84 -14.80
CA TYR A 52 -1.79 7.69 -15.09
C TYR A 52 -2.55 6.37 -15.31
N GLY A 53 -3.89 6.40 -15.44
CA GLY A 53 -4.70 5.19 -15.62
C GLY A 53 -4.60 4.19 -14.45
N ARG A 54 -4.49 4.70 -13.21
CA ARG A 54 -4.42 3.90 -11.98
C ARG A 54 -5.73 3.98 -11.20
N THR A 55 -6.02 2.92 -10.44
CA THR A 55 -7.19 2.85 -9.57
C THR A 55 -6.82 3.18 -8.13
N VAL A 56 -7.63 4.00 -7.47
CA VAL A 56 -7.51 4.31 -6.03
C VAL A 56 -8.61 3.59 -5.29
N VAL A 57 -8.24 2.78 -4.30
CA VAL A 57 -9.18 2.10 -3.40
C VAL A 57 -9.05 2.73 -2.02
N LYS A 58 -10.16 3.20 -1.46
CA LYS A 58 -10.22 3.77 -0.12
C LYS A 58 -10.40 2.64 0.90
N VAL A 59 -9.57 2.64 1.93
CA VAL A 59 -9.69 1.75 3.09
C VAL A 59 -10.35 2.53 4.22
N ASP A 60 -11.11 1.84 5.07
CA ASP A 60 -11.79 2.47 6.21
C ASP A 60 -10.79 3.20 7.12
N LYS A 61 -11.17 4.39 7.58
CA LYS A 61 -10.30 5.27 8.38
C LYS A 61 -10.00 4.73 9.78
N PHE A 62 -10.86 3.87 10.31
CA PHE A 62 -10.74 3.25 11.63
C PHE A 62 -10.18 1.83 11.56
N PHE A 63 -9.79 1.36 10.36
CA PHE A 63 -9.12 0.09 10.21
C PHE A 63 -7.82 0.07 11.03
N PRO A 64 -7.65 -0.85 12.00
CA PRO A 64 -6.51 -0.87 12.92
C PRO A 64 -5.21 -1.39 12.28
N SER A 65 -4.86 -0.87 11.11
CA SER A 65 -3.72 -1.32 10.30
C SER A 65 -2.38 -1.35 11.03
N SER A 66 -2.12 -0.42 11.96
CA SER A 66 -0.88 -0.37 12.74
C SER A 66 -0.88 -1.23 14.00
N GLN A 67 -2.06 -1.71 14.43
CA GLN A 67 -2.27 -2.47 15.66
C GLN A 67 -2.54 -3.96 15.38
N THR A 68 -2.88 -4.31 14.14
CA THR A 68 -3.07 -5.69 13.71
C THR A 68 -1.76 -6.29 13.23
N CYS A 69 -1.34 -7.41 13.80
CA CYS A 69 -0.23 -8.20 13.29
C CYS A 69 -0.54 -8.69 11.86
N LEU A 70 0.30 -8.34 10.89
CA LEU A 70 0.17 -8.84 9.52
C LEU A 70 0.29 -10.37 9.43
N VAL A 71 1.04 -11.01 10.34
CA VAL A 71 1.35 -12.44 10.25
C VAL A 71 0.22 -13.29 10.81
N CYS A 72 -0.29 -12.95 12.00
CA CYS A 72 -1.29 -13.78 12.69
C CYS A 72 -2.68 -13.11 12.81
N GLY A 73 -2.84 -11.86 12.38
CA GLY A 73 -4.12 -11.15 12.42
C GLY A 73 -4.56 -10.67 13.80
N ARG A 74 -3.79 -10.91 14.86
CA ARG A 74 -4.09 -10.44 16.22
C ARG A 74 -4.02 -8.92 16.28
N ALA A 75 -5.02 -8.28 16.89
CA ALA A 75 -4.94 -6.90 17.31
C ALA A 75 -4.24 -6.83 18.67
N ASP A 76 -3.04 -6.25 18.71
CA ASP A 76 -2.22 -6.12 19.93
C ASP A 76 -2.53 -4.83 20.71
N GLY A 77 -3.52 -4.05 20.26
CA GLY A 77 -4.03 -2.88 20.97
C GLY A 77 -3.28 -1.58 20.69
N LYS A 78 -3.55 -0.55 21.50
CA LYS A 78 -3.00 0.80 21.31
C LYS A 78 -1.50 0.84 21.65
N ASN A 79 -0.67 0.86 20.62
CA ASN A 79 0.75 1.18 20.75
C ASN A 79 0.96 2.71 20.76
N PRO A 80 1.67 3.26 21.76
CA PRO A 80 2.08 4.67 21.77
C PRO A 80 2.85 5.07 20.51
N LEU A 81 2.68 6.32 20.07
CA LEU A 81 3.34 6.84 18.85
C LEU A 81 4.88 6.83 18.93
N SER A 82 5.44 6.80 20.13
CA SER A 82 6.89 6.66 20.35
C SER A 82 7.41 5.26 19.97
N ILE A 83 6.55 4.23 20.00
CA ILE A 83 6.94 2.86 19.68
C ILE A 83 6.90 2.67 18.16
N ARG A 84 8.08 2.54 17.55
CA ARG A 84 8.25 2.28 16.12
C ARG A 84 8.35 0.80 15.78
N SER A 85 8.93 0.01 16.67
CA SER A 85 9.08 -1.43 16.51
C SER A 85 8.47 -2.16 17.70
N TRP A 86 7.76 -3.25 17.45
CA TRP A 86 7.16 -4.07 18.51
C TRP A 86 7.16 -5.55 18.13
N SER A 87 7.12 -6.42 19.14
CA SER A 87 7.10 -7.87 18.97
C SER A 87 5.71 -8.42 19.26
N CYS A 88 5.16 -9.18 18.31
CA CYS A 88 3.89 -9.87 18.47
C CYS A 88 4.11 -11.19 19.22
N PRO A 89 3.14 -11.65 20.05
CA PRO A 89 3.20 -12.97 20.68
C PRO A 89 3.34 -14.15 19.71
N CYS A 90 3.02 -13.97 18.42
CA CYS A 90 3.27 -14.99 17.40
C CYS A 90 4.75 -15.13 17.00
N GLY A 91 5.64 -14.31 17.57
CA GLY A 91 7.08 -14.28 17.27
C GLY A 91 7.49 -13.31 16.17
N ALA A 92 6.54 -12.66 15.51
CA ALA A 92 6.85 -11.64 14.49
C ALA A 92 7.31 -10.33 15.13
N VAL A 93 8.31 -9.69 14.51
CA VAL A 93 8.73 -8.33 14.86
C VAL A 93 8.28 -7.37 13.76
N HIS A 94 7.63 -6.28 14.15
CA HIS A 94 6.99 -5.35 13.24
C HIS A 94 7.56 -3.95 13.38
N ASP A 95 7.98 -3.36 12.27
CA ASP A 95 7.96 -1.91 12.11
C ASP A 95 6.51 -1.46 11.92
N ARG A 96 6.07 -0.47 12.69
CA ARG A 96 4.68 -0.01 12.75
C ARG A 96 4.17 0.47 11.40
N ASP A 97 4.98 1.24 10.68
CA ASP A 97 4.55 1.91 9.45
C ASP A 97 4.56 0.91 8.27
N LEU A 98 5.56 0.01 8.23
CA LEU A 98 5.60 -1.11 7.28
C LEU A 98 4.44 -2.10 7.48
N ASN A 99 4.14 -2.43 8.74
CA ASN A 99 3.01 -3.29 9.08
C ASN A 99 1.68 -2.64 8.64
N ALA A 100 1.48 -1.36 8.95
CA ALA A 100 0.30 -0.62 8.52
C ALA A 100 0.14 -0.59 7.00
N ALA A 101 1.21 -0.31 6.25
CA ALA A 101 1.18 -0.28 4.79
C ALA A 101 0.77 -1.64 4.19
N ARG A 102 1.30 -2.74 4.71
CA ARG A 102 0.97 -4.10 4.25
C ARG A 102 -0.48 -4.49 4.59
N ASN A 103 -0.96 -4.11 5.77
CA ASN A 103 -2.35 -4.32 6.16
C ASN A 103 -3.32 -3.50 5.29
N ILE A 104 -3.00 -2.23 4.99
CA ILE A 104 -3.81 -1.38 4.09
C ILE A 104 -3.83 -1.97 2.68
N LEU A 105 -2.69 -2.49 2.18
CA LEU A 105 -2.63 -3.18 0.89
C LEU A 105 -3.51 -4.44 0.87
N ALA A 106 -3.48 -5.24 1.94
CA ALA A 106 -4.33 -6.42 2.07
C ALA A 106 -5.82 -6.05 2.10
N ALA A 107 -6.19 -5.02 2.88
CA ALA A 107 -7.55 -4.50 2.96
C ALA A 107 -8.05 -3.96 1.61
N GLY A 108 -7.25 -3.16 0.91
CA GLY A 108 -7.58 -2.63 -0.41
C GLY A 108 -7.70 -3.69 -1.51
N ARG A 109 -7.15 -4.89 -1.29
CA ARG A 109 -7.30 -6.06 -2.17
C ARG A 109 -8.50 -6.94 -1.81
N GLY A 110 -9.33 -6.54 -0.84
CA GLY A 110 -10.47 -7.34 -0.36
C GLY A 110 -10.06 -8.54 0.50
N ARG A 111 -8.83 -8.55 1.03
CA ARG A 111 -8.33 -9.60 1.94
C ARG A 111 -8.29 -9.14 3.40
N GLY A 112 -8.78 -7.93 3.69
CA GLY A 112 -8.83 -7.36 5.04
C GLY A 112 -10.16 -7.65 5.71
N GLU A 113 -10.41 -8.91 6.05
CA GLU A 113 -11.51 -9.29 6.93
C GLU A 113 -10.91 -9.62 8.30
N THR A 114 -10.98 -8.66 9.23
CA THR A 114 -11.00 -8.99 10.66
C THR A 114 -12.21 -8.28 11.25
N PRO A 115 -13.20 -9.00 11.79
CA PRO A 115 -14.34 -8.39 12.44
C PRO A 115 -13.86 -7.79 13.77
N VAL A 116 -13.55 -6.50 13.77
CA VAL A 116 -13.38 -5.74 15.00
C VAL A 116 -14.79 -5.37 15.43
N GLU A 117 -15.29 -6.01 16.49
CA GLU A 117 -16.61 -5.78 17.06
C GLU A 117 -16.87 -4.27 17.21
N ARG A 118 -17.91 -3.80 16.52
CA ARG A 118 -18.44 -2.44 16.64
C ARG A 118 -19.03 -2.30 18.04
N ARG A 119 -18.36 -1.56 18.91
CA ARG A 119 -18.94 -1.02 20.14
C ARG A 119 -19.58 0.34 19.87
#